data_AF-A0A352VI02-F1
#
_entry.id   AF-A0A352VI02-F1
#
_cell.length_a   1.000
_cell.length_b   1.000
_cell.length_c   1.000
_cell.angle_alpha   90.00
_cell.angle_beta   90.00
_cell.angle_gamma   90.00
#
_symmetry.space_group_name_H-M   'P 1'
#
loop_
_entity.id
_entity.type
_entity.pdbx_description
1 polymer ?
#
loop_
_entity_poly.entity_id
_entity_poly.type
_entity_poly.pdbx_seq_one_letter_code
_entity_poly.pdbx_strand_id
1 'polypeptide(L)'
;PRPASVESIRQLTFEARLNYLENAELGFVETRQRLGHFEIELENSDSFSADFTDTYENLTQAFPIATNVTIPLGRYAFRDVQLQYSFGPQRPYSGEMSVKRGSFFGGNRTSVGFQQARIEVLPQLSVEPGLSFNWVDLPQGDFTQHVASVRVSYSFSPRLFLSGLLQYSDGSDSFSTNFRLRWEYAAGSEIFIVYTEERDTDVFDRFS
;
A
#
# COMPACT_ATOMS: atom_id res chain seq x y z
N PRO A 1 7.37 10.48 -24.32
CA PRO A 1 7.58 11.66 -25.20
C PRO A 1 6.62 12.81 -24.85
N ARG A 2 7.06 14.08 -24.89
CA ARG A 2 6.22 15.26 -24.61
C ARG A 2 5.19 15.46 -25.74
N PRO A 3 3.88 15.46 -25.46
CA PRO A 3 2.87 15.75 -26.49
C PRO A 3 2.93 17.23 -26.88
N ALA A 4 3.07 17.53 -28.18
CA ALA A 4 3.09 18.91 -28.67
C ALA A 4 1.72 19.63 -28.61
N SER A 5 0.63 18.89 -28.38
CA SER A 5 -0.75 19.40 -28.40
C SER A 5 -1.34 19.74 -27.02
N VAL A 6 -0.68 19.36 -25.92
CA VAL A 6 -1.20 19.55 -24.56
C VAL A 6 -0.11 20.12 -23.66
N GLU A 7 -0.19 21.40 -23.35
CA GLU A 7 0.85 22.12 -22.59
C GLU A 7 1.00 21.63 -21.15
N SER A 8 -0.03 21.02 -20.56
CA SER A 8 0.01 20.52 -19.17
C SER A 8 0.68 19.16 -19.00
N ILE A 9 0.91 18.41 -20.09
CA ILE A 9 1.52 17.07 -20.04
C ILE A 9 3.02 17.19 -20.30
N ARG A 10 3.81 16.83 -19.30
CA ARG A 10 5.27 16.78 -19.40
C ARG A 10 5.73 15.54 -20.16
N GLN A 11 5.20 14.37 -19.79
CA GLN A 11 5.64 13.10 -20.34
C GLN A 11 4.51 12.08 -20.37
N LEU A 12 4.50 11.27 -21.44
CA LEU A 12 3.74 10.03 -21.52
C LEU A 12 4.70 8.84 -21.53
N THR A 13 4.42 7.86 -20.69
CA THR A 13 5.14 6.59 -20.60
C THR A 13 4.18 5.44 -20.85
N PHE A 14 4.59 4.49 -21.68
CA PHE A 14 3.89 3.23 -21.89
C PHE A 14 4.90 2.10 -21.82
N GLU A 15 4.60 1.09 -21.02
CA GLU A 15 5.45 -0.06 -20.82
C GLU A 15 4.61 -1.34 -20.86
N ALA A 16 5.15 -2.37 -21.51
CA ALA A 16 4.55 -3.71 -21.50
C ALA A 16 5.65 -4.73 -21.19
N ARG A 17 5.45 -5.54 -20.15
CA ARG A 17 6.35 -6.65 -19.79
C ARG A 17 5.59 -7.98 -19.82
N LEU A 18 6.29 -9.01 -20.29
CA LEU A 18 5.81 -10.39 -20.30
C LEU A 18 6.88 -11.27 -19.67
N ASN A 19 6.58 -11.87 -18.53
CA ASN A 19 7.40 -12.92 -17.94
C ASN A 19 6.71 -14.27 -18.13
N TYR A 20 7.46 -15.25 -18.62
CA TYR A 20 6.97 -16.58 -18.89
C TYR A 20 8.03 -17.59 -18.49
N LEU A 21 7.70 -18.43 -17.51
CA LEU A 21 8.54 -19.50 -17.00
C LEU A 21 7.83 -20.83 -17.28
N GLU A 22 8.51 -21.71 -17.99
CA GLU A 22 8.03 -23.03 -18.36
C GLU A 22 8.94 -24.10 -17.75
N ASN A 23 8.32 -25.14 -17.19
CA ASN A 23 9.07 -26.25 -16.62
C ASN A 23 9.69 -27.09 -17.74
N ALA A 24 11.02 -27.12 -17.80
CA ALA A 24 11.78 -27.74 -18.88
C ALA A 24 11.62 -29.27 -18.96
N GLU A 25 11.16 -29.93 -17.90
CA GLU A 25 11.03 -31.40 -17.83
C GLU A 25 9.60 -31.89 -18.13
N LEU A 26 8.58 -31.08 -17.82
CA LEU A 26 7.17 -31.49 -17.89
C LEU A 26 6.32 -30.70 -18.90
N GLY A 27 6.85 -29.63 -19.51
CA GLY A 27 6.17 -28.89 -20.60
C GLY A 27 4.91 -28.12 -20.16
N PHE A 28 4.81 -27.76 -18.89
CA PHE A 28 3.73 -26.92 -18.37
C PHE A 28 4.24 -25.54 -17.95
N VAL A 29 3.40 -24.52 -18.12
CA VAL A 29 3.64 -23.16 -17.65
C VAL A 29 3.64 -23.15 -16.12
N GLU A 30 4.76 -22.76 -15.53
CA GLU A 30 4.93 -22.69 -14.09
C GLU A 30 4.46 -21.32 -13.58
N THR A 31 4.90 -20.25 -14.23
CA THR A 31 4.48 -18.87 -13.92
C THR A 31 4.34 -18.06 -15.19
N ARG A 32 3.23 -17.35 -15.33
CA ARG A 32 3.04 -16.33 -16.37
C ARG A 32 2.60 -15.02 -15.74
N GLN A 33 3.28 -13.94 -16.10
CA GLN A 33 2.96 -12.60 -15.64
C GLN A 33 2.96 -11.64 -16.83
N ARG A 34 1.86 -10.93 -17.05
CA ARG A 34 1.76 -9.83 -18.01
C ARG A 34 1.54 -8.55 -17.25
N LEU A 35 2.34 -7.54 -17.55
CA LEU A 35 2.25 -6.22 -16.96
C LEU A 35 2.08 -5.23 -18.10
N GLY A 36 1.06 -4.39 -18.01
CA GLY A 36 0.92 -3.18 -18.82
C GLY A 36 0.91 -1.99 -17.88
N HIS A 37 1.73 -1.00 -18.17
CA HIS A 37 1.81 0.23 -17.40
C HIS A 37 1.66 1.42 -18.34
N PHE A 38 0.80 2.34 -17.96
CA PHE A 38 0.63 3.61 -18.65
C PHE A 38 0.69 4.72 -17.62
N GLU A 39 1.50 5.75 -17.89
CA GLU A 39 1.63 6.90 -17.00
C GLU A 39 1.59 8.21 -17.79
N ILE A 40 0.88 9.17 -17.21
CA ILE A 40 0.84 10.56 -17.61
C ILE A 40 1.50 11.37 -16.50
N GLU A 41 2.59 12.04 -16.82
CA GLU A 41 3.24 12.98 -15.94
C GLU A 41 2.92 14.41 -16.37
N LEU A 42 2.47 15.23 -15.43
CA LEU A 42 2.10 16.62 -15.66
C LEU A 42 3.29 17.56 -15.41
N GLU A 43 3.21 18.78 -15.94
CA GLU A 43 4.24 19.81 -15.73
C GLU A 43 4.44 20.17 -14.26
N ASN A 44 3.39 20.04 -13.43
CA ASN A 44 3.44 20.25 -11.99
C ASN A 44 3.97 19.03 -11.21
N SER A 45 4.57 18.04 -11.90
CA SER A 45 5.08 16.77 -11.37
C SER A 45 4.05 15.86 -10.72
N ASP A 46 2.75 16.16 -10.83
CA ASP A 46 1.73 15.19 -10.48
C ASP A 46 1.71 14.11 -11.57
N SER A 47 1.44 12.86 -11.21
CA SER A 47 1.30 11.79 -12.19
C SER A 47 0.04 10.97 -12.00
N PHE A 48 -0.48 10.46 -13.10
CA PHE A 48 -1.56 9.50 -13.14
C PHE A 48 -1.07 8.24 -13.84
N SER A 49 -1.21 7.09 -13.18
CA SER A 49 -0.87 5.80 -13.79
C SER A 49 -2.05 4.82 -13.80
N ALA A 50 -2.01 3.94 -14.80
CA ALA A 50 -2.90 2.81 -14.93
C ALA A 50 -2.05 1.56 -15.17
N ASP A 51 -2.18 0.60 -14.26
CA ASP A 51 -1.46 -0.66 -14.26
C ASP A 51 -2.43 -1.81 -14.50
N PHE A 52 -2.10 -2.69 -15.44
CA PHE A 52 -2.79 -3.94 -15.69
C PHE A 52 -1.85 -5.10 -15.39
N THR A 53 -2.28 -6.03 -14.55
CA THR A 53 -1.51 -7.23 -14.19
C THR A 53 -2.34 -8.48 -14.46
N ASP A 54 -1.80 -9.44 -15.22
CA ASP A 54 -2.35 -10.80 -15.41
C ASP A 54 -1.31 -11.80 -14.94
N THR A 55 -1.50 -12.32 -13.72
CA THR A 55 -0.60 -13.28 -13.06
C THR A 55 -1.29 -14.63 -12.93
N TYR A 56 -0.52 -15.70 -13.01
CA TYR A 56 -0.98 -17.05 -12.76
C TYR A 56 -0.20 -17.66 -11.59
N GLU A 57 -0.91 -18.27 -10.65
CA GLU A 57 -0.33 -18.96 -9.49
C GLU A 57 -0.98 -20.34 -9.32
N ASN A 58 -0.16 -21.33 -8.99
CA ASN A 58 -0.61 -22.69 -8.69
C ASN A 58 -0.37 -22.99 -7.22
N LEU A 59 -1.44 -22.97 -6.42
CA LEU A 59 -1.38 -23.32 -5.01
C LEU A 59 -1.35 -24.83 -4.84
N THR A 60 -0.26 -25.36 -4.31
CA THR A 60 -0.08 -26.79 -4.04
C THR A 60 -0.67 -27.22 -2.69
N GLN A 61 -1.02 -26.27 -1.81
CA GLN A 61 -1.63 -26.50 -0.51
C GLN A 61 -2.67 -25.41 -0.18
N ALA A 62 -3.72 -25.78 0.55
CA ALA A 62 -4.72 -24.85 1.05
C ALA A 62 -4.19 -24.04 2.24
N PHE A 63 -4.59 -22.77 2.37
CA PHE A 63 -4.20 -21.91 3.48
C PHE A 63 -5.33 -20.98 3.95
N PRO A 64 -5.40 -20.65 5.26
CA PRO A 64 -6.38 -19.71 5.80
C PRO A 64 -5.96 -18.25 5.52
N ILE A 65 -6.92 -17.40 5.17
CA ILE A 65 -6.69 -15.95 4.94
C ILE A 65 -7.41 -15.04 5.93
N ALA A 66 -8.53 -15.50 6.47
CA ALA A 66 -9.33 -14.81 7.48
C ALA A 66 -10.05 -15.84 8.35
N THR A 67 -10.67 -15.40 9.44
CA THR A 67 -11.48 -16.27 10.30
C THR A 67 -12.56 -16.96 9.47
N ASN A 68 -12.56 -18.29 9.46
CA ASN A 68 -13.46 -19.15 8.66
C ASN A 68 -13.35 -19.07 7.13
N VAL A 69 -12.30 -18.43 6.58
CA VAL A 69 -12.07 -18.37 5.13
C VAL A 69 -10.74 -19.06 4.79
N THR A 70 -10.84 -20.23 4.16
CA THR A 70 -9.71 -21.03 3.68
C THR A 70 -9.74 -21.13 2.16
N ILE A 71 -8.63 -20.79 1.53
CA ILE A 71 -8.48 -20.92 0.08
C ILE A 71 -8.11 -22.37 -0.26
N PRO A 72 -8.86 -23.06 -1.13
CA PRO A 72 -8.52 -24.42 -1.54
C PRO A 72 -7.29 -24.45 -2.45
N LEU A 73 -6.62 -25.60 -2.51
CA LEU A 73 -5.57 -25.85 -3.50
C LEU A 73 -6.15 -25.74 -4.92
N GLY A 74 -5.40 -25.19 -5.86
CA GLY A 74 -5.91 -24.95 -7.19
C GLY A 74 -5.07 -23.99 -8.02
N ARG A 75 -5.53 -23.80 -9.25
CA ARG A 75 -4.92 -22.90 -10.23
C ARG A 75 -5.71 -21.61 -10.26
N TYR A 76 -5.03 -20.50 -10.00
CA TYR A 76 -5.65 -19.19 -9.93
C TYR A 76 -5.02 -18.23 -10.93
N ALA A 77 -5.88 -17.55 -11.68
CA ALA A 77 -5.49 -16.45 -12.54
C ALA A 77 -5.97 -15.14 -11.91
N PHE A 78 -5.04 -14.23 -11.70
CA PHE A 78 -5.26 -12.93 -11.10
C PHE A 78 -5.16 -11.88 -12.18
N ARG A 79 -6.28 -11.24 -12.48
CA ARG A 79 -6.31 -10.07 -13.35
C ARG A 79 -6.69 -8.87 -12.52
N ASP A 80 -5.75 -7.94 -12.42
CA ASP A 80 -5.90 -6.73 -11.65
C ASP A 80 -5.76 -5.52 -12.56
N VAL A 81 -6.59 -4.51 -12.31
CA VAL A 81 -6.40 -3.15 -12.80
C VAL A 81 -6.19 -2.26 -11.59
N GLN A 82 -5.13 -1.45 -11.61
CA GLN A 82 -4.85 -0.43 -10.61
C GLN A 82 -4.76 0.93 -11.28
N LEU A 83 -5.48 1.90 -10.74
CA LEU A 83 -5.36 3.30 -11.07
C LEU A 83 -4.69 4.00 -9.90
N GLN A 84 -3.78 4.91 -10.21
CA GLN A 84 -3.04 5.64 -9.19
C GLN A 84 -2.88 7.09 -9.60
N TYR A 85 -2.94 7.97 -8.60
CA TYR A 85 -2.66 9.38 -8.74
C TYR A 85 -1.68 9.81 -7.65
N SER A 86 -0.53 10.33 -8.07
CA SER A 86 0.57 10.74 -7.21
C SER A 86 0.73 12.26 -7.26
N PHE A 87 0.71 12.91 -6.10
CA PHE A 87 1.00 14.34 -5.99
C PHE A 87 2.50 14.59 -6.14
N GLY A 88 2.85 15.63 -6.90
CA GLY A 88 4.24 16.02 -7.10
C GLY A 88 4.92 16.43 -5.79
N PRO A 89 6.12 15.90 -5.49
CA PRO A 89 6.74 16.01 -4.16
C PRO A 89 7.27 17.41 -3.82
N GLN A 90 7.20 18.37 -4.75
CA GLN A 90 7.74 19.73 -4.53
C GLN A 90 6.85 20.62 -3.64
N ARG A 91 5.66 20.14 -3.25
CA ARG A 91 4.70 20.89 -2.43
C ARG A 91 4.86 20.48 -0.96
N PRO A 92 4.47 21.32 0.01
CA PRO A 92 4.46 20.95 1.43
C PRO A 92 3.43 19.84 1.73
N TYR A 93 2.64 19.44 0.74
CA TYR A 93 1.81 18.24 0.79
C TYR A 93 2.16 17.32 -0.38
N SER A 94 2.29 16.03 -0.11
CA SER A 94 2.42 14.98 -1.11
C SER A 94 1.54 13.81 -0.71
N GLY A 95 1.42 12.82 -1.59
CA GLY A 95 0.69 11.59 -1.32
C GLY A 95 0.34 10.85 -2.60
N GLU A 96 -0.26 9.69 -2.40
CA GLU A 96 -0.63 8.79 -3.46
C GLU A 96 -2.02 8.23 -3.17
N MET A 97 -2.93 8.40 -4.12
CA MET A 97 -4.24 7.76 -4.10
C MET A 97 -4.23 6.59 -5.07
N SER A 98 -4.77 5.45 -4.67
CA SER A 98 -4.86 4.29 -5.54
C SER A 98 -6.22 3.60 -5.43
N VAL A 99 -6.67 3.03 -6.54
CA VAL A 99 -7.83 2.15 -6.61
C VAL A 99 -7.42 0.93 -7.40
N LYS A 100 -7.52 -0.24 -6.78
CA LYS A 100 -7.20 -1.52 -7.42
C LYS A 100 -8.43 -2.41 -7.40
N ARG A 101 -8.75 -3.04 -8.54
CA ARG A 101 -9.82 -4.04 -8.62
C ARG A 101 -9.35 -5.22 -9.47
N GLY A 102 -9.64 -6.42 -9.00
CA GLY A 102 -9.29 -7.62 -9.74
C GLY A 102 -9.71 -8.91 -9.08
N SER A 103 -9.24 -10.01 -9.64
CA SER A 103 -9.53 -11.35 -9.12
C SER A 103 -8.76 -11.61 -7.82
N PHE A 104 -9.34 -12.41 -6.94
CA PHE A 104 -8.71 -12.85 -5.70
C PHE A 104 -9.15 -14.28 -5.36
N PHE A 105 -8.29 -15.26 -5.62
CA PHE A 105 -8.46 -16.67 -5.23
C PHE A 105 -9.86 -17.29 -5.51
N GLY A 106 -10.41 -17.00 -6.69
CA GLY A 106 -11.72 -17.50 -7.13
C GLY A 106 -12.87 -16.51 -6.92
N GLY A 107 -12.63 -15.41 -6.22
CA GLY A 107 -13.52 -14.25 -6.11
C GLY A 107 -12.88 -12.96 -6.62
N ASN A 108 -13.26 -11.84 -6.03
CA ASN A 108 -12.81 -10.50 -6.43
C ASN A 108 -12.43 -9.66 -5.22
N ARG A 109 -11.41 -8.81 -5.39
CA ARG A 109 -11.01 -7.82 -4.40
C ARG A 109 -11.05 -6.43 -5.00
N THR A 110 -11.60 -5.50 -4.25
CA THR A 110 -11.50 -4.07 -4.51
C THR A 110 -10.73 -3.43 -3.35
N SER A 111 -9.72 -2.64 -3.69
CA SER A 111 -8.87 -1.94 -2.74
C SER A 111 -8.83 -0.45 -3.07
N VAL A 112 -8.98 0.40 -2.07
CA VAL A 112 -8.80 1.85 -2.18
C VAL A 112 -7.74 2.25 -1.17
N GLY A 113 -6.71 2.98 -1.63
CA GLY A 113 -5.58 3.38 -0.82
C GLY A 113 -5.36 4.89 -0.86
N PHE A 114 -4.93 5.44 0.26
CA PHE A 114 -4.27 6.72 0.35
C PHE A 114 -3.01 6.54 1.18
N GLN A 115 -1.84 6.65 0.55
CA GLN A 115 -0.57 6.32 1.18
C GLN A 115 0.52 7.33 0.80
N GLN A 116 1.67 7.24 1.46
CA GLN A 116 2.82 8.15 1.27
C GLN A 116 2.42 9.62 1.41
N ALA A 117 1.28 9.87 2.06
CA ALA A 117 0.80 11.22 2.26
C ALA A 117 1.71 11.87 3.28
N ARG A 118 2.17 13.07 2.98
CA ARG A 118 3.00 13.85 3.89
C ARG A 118 2.50 15.27 3.82
N ILE A 119 2.25 15.85 4.98
CA ILE A 119 1.80 17.22 5.14
C ILE A 119 2.77 17.90 6.10
N GLU A 120 3.53 18.85 5.58
CA GLU A 120 4.42 19.71 6.35
C GLU A 120 3.59 20.83 6.96
N VAL A 121 3.14 20.61 8.19
CA VAL A 121 2.34 21.59 8.94
C VAL A 121 3.22 22.76 9.40
N LEU A 122 4.44 22.45 9.83
CA LEU A 122 5.51 23.40 10.18
C LEU A 122 6.84 22.83 9.68
N PRO A 123 7.93 23.64 9.55
CA PRO A 123 9.25 23.13 9.18
C PRO A 123 9.79 22.03 10.12
N GLN A 124 9.26 22.00 11.35
CA GLN A 124 9.61 21.04 12.39
C GLN A 124 8.50 20.00 12.66
N LEU A 125 7.34 20.07 11.99
CA LEU A 125 6.20 19.18 12.21
C LEU A 125 5.66 18.65 10.88
N SER A 126 5.74 17.33 10.70
CA SER A 126 5.07 16.63 9.60
C SER A 126 4.03 15.63 10.11
N VAL A 127 2.97 15.48 9.32
CA VAL A 127 1.92 14.48 9.53
C VAL A 127 1.77 13.65 8.27
N GLU A 128 1.73 12.34 8.43
CA GLU A 128 1.69 11.37 7.36
C GLU A 128 0.52 10.40 7.59
N PRO A 129 -0.68 10.71 7.09
CA PRO A 129 -1.83 9.80 7.17
C PRO A 129 -1.72 8.67 6.13
N GLY A 130 -2.26 7.51 6.48
CA GLY A 130 -2.40 6.36 5.60
C GLY A 130 -3.78 5.73 5.77
N LEU A 131 -4.45 5.41 4.66
CA LEU A 131 -5.73 4.71 4.64
C LEU A 131 -5.65 3.59 3.62
N SER A 132 -6.16 2.42 3.98
CA SER A 132 -6.33 1.28 3.07
C SER A 132 -7.68 0.65 3.35
N PHE A 133 -8.54 0.58 2.35
CA PHE A 133 -9.83 -0.10 2.43
C PHE A 133 -9.83 -1.26 1.46
N ASN A 134 -10.01 -2.48 1.95
CA ASN A 134 -10.10 -3.68 1.14
C ASN A 134 -11.45 -4.35 1.36
N TRP A 135 -12.13 -4.65 0.26
CA TRP A 135 -13.35 -5.46 0.22
C TRP A 135 -13.05 -6.70 -0.59
N VAL A 136 -13.24 -7.87 0.02
CA VAL A 136 -12.94 -9.16 -0.57
C VAL A 136 -14.22 -9.97 -0.62
N ASP A 137 -14.68 -10.23 -1.84
CA ASP A 137 -15.84 -11.08 -2.09
C ASP A 137 -15.35 -12.45 -2.57
N LEU A 138 -15.74 -13.52 -1.89
CA LEU A 138 -15.30 -14.89 -2.20
C LEU A 138 -16.49 -15.85 -2.18
N PRO A 139 -16.47 -16.91 -3.01
CA PRO A 139 -17.50 -17.96 -2.96
C PRO A 139 -17.69 -18.61 -1.58
N GLN A 140 -16.67 -18.56 -0.73
CA GLN A 140 -16.60 -19.15 0.60
C GLN A 140 -17.08 -18.20 1.70
N GLY A 141 -17.23 -16.90 1.40
CA GLY A 141 -17.62 -15.87 2.35
C GLY A 141 -16.88 -14.55 2.11
N ASP A 142 -17.59 -13.45 2.31
CA ASP A 142 -17.07 -12.10 2.07
C ASP A 142 -16.49 -11.51 3.36
N PHE A 143 -15.44 -10.70 3.24
CA PHE A 143 -14.86 -9.98 4.38
C PHE A 143 -14.24 -8.64 3.96
N THR A 144 -14.06 -7.77 4.94
CA THR A 144 -13.41 -6.47 4.78
C THR A 144 -12.15 -6.38 5.61
N GLN A 145 -11.19 -5.60 5.13
CA GLN A 145 -10.00 -5.25 5.88
C GLN A 145 -9.62 -3.80 5.58
N HIS A 146 -9.81 -2.95 6.58
CA HIS A 146 -9.54 -1.53 6.58
C HIS A 146 -8.43 -1.23 7.58
N VAL A 147 -7.44 -0.47 7.11
CA VAL A 147 -6.31 -0.02 7.91
C VAL A 147 -6.26 1.49 7.85
N ALA A 148 -6.20 2.12 9.01
CA ALA A 148 -5.94 3.54 9.15
C ALA A 148 -4.66 3.75 9.94
N SER A 149 -3.78 4.62 9.46
CA SER A 149 -2.55 4.97 10.14
C SER A 149 -2.28 6.46 10.11
N VAL A 150 -1.58 6.94 11.11
CA VAL A 150 -1.06 8.30 11.17
C VAL A 150 0.33 8.25 11.76
N ARG A 151 1.29 8.82 11.04
CA ARG A 151 2.61 9.14 11.57
C ARG A 151 2.73 10.63 11.81
N VAL A 152 3.24 11.00 12.98
CA VAL A 152 3.55 12.38 13.33
C VAL A 152 5.03 12.45 13.66
N SER A 153 5.74 13.38 13.04
CA SER A 153 7.15 13.63 13.32
C SER A 153 7.36 15.08 13.73
N TYR A 154 7.98 15.27 14.89
CA TYR A 154 8.27 16.59 15.45
C TYR A 154 9.74 16.73 15.81
N SER A 155 10.36 17.82 15.36
CA SER A 155 11.75 18.16 15.63
C SER A 155 11.82 19.28 16.65
N PHE A 156 12.13 18.96 17.91
CA PHE A 156 12.29 20.00 18.95
C PHE A 156 13.56 20.85 18.71
N SER A 157 14.60 20.22 18.17
CA SER A 157 15.86 20.86 17.75
C SER A 157 16.56 19.98 16.71
N PRO A 158 17.65 20.44 16.06
CA PRO A 158 18.45 19.59 15.16
C PRO A 158 19.05 18.34 15.82
N ARG A 159 18.97 18.23 17.15
CA ARG A 159 19.49 17.11 17.94
C ARG A 159 18.40 16.31 18.68
N LEU A 160 17.13 16.77 18.69
CA LEU A 160 16.06 16.15 19.46
C LEU A 160 14.81 15.99 18.60
N PHE A 161 14.43 14.75 18.34
CA PHE A 161 13.36 14.37 17.43
C PHE A 161 12.41 13.36 18.09
N LEU A 162 11.12 13.52 17.86
CA LEU A 162 10.08 12.56 18.24
C LEU A 162 9.32 12.14 16.99
N SER A 163 9.14 10.83 16.80
CA SER A 163 8.23 10.28 15.79
C SER A 163 7.26 9.32 16.46
N GLY A 164 5.98 9.44 16.14
CA GLY A 164 4.91 8.55 16.59
C GLY A 164 4.18 7.96 15.39
N LEU A 165 3.89 6.67 15.40
CA LEU A 165 3.01 5.98 14.47
C LEU A 165 1.86 5.37 15.26
N LEU A 166 0.65 5.69 14.85
CA LEU A 166 -0.58 5.04 15.30
C LEU A 166 -1.16 4.28 14.11
N GLN A 167 -1.59 3.04 14.32
CA GLN A 167 -2.24 2.25 13.28
C GLN A 167 -3.38 1.42 13.87
N TYR A 168 -4.51 1.43 13.18
CA TYR A 168 -5.69 0.65 13.47
C TYR A 168 -6.00 -0.28 12.28
N SER A 169 -6.38 -1.51 12.56
CA SER A 169 -6.77 -2.53 11.58
C SER A 169 -8.02 -3.25 12.07
N ASP A 170 -9.13 -3.15 11.34
CA ASP A 170 -10.38 -3.83 11.70
C ASP A 170 -10.32 -5.34 11.42
N GLY A 171 -9.65 -5.78 10.35
CA GLY A 171 -9.60 -7.20 9.97
C GLY A 171 -8.79 -8.07 10.92
N SER A 172 -8.03 -7.46 11.83
CA SER A 172 -7.29 -8.13 12.90
C SER A 172 -7.67 -7.61 14.29
N ASP A 173 -8.70 -6.76 14.38
CA ASP A 173 -9.09 -6.06 15.59
C ASP A 173 -7.88 -5.56 16.39
N SER A 174 -7.01 -4.79 15.75
CA SER A 174 -5.77 -4.36 16.40
C SER A 174 -5.52 -2.87 16.30
N PHE A 175 -5.04 -2.33 17.41
CA PHE A 175 -4.52 -0.97 17.51
C PHE A 175 -3.06 -1.04 17.97
N SER A 176 -2.17 -0.50 17.15
CA SER A 176 -0.74 -0.42 17.44
C SER A 176 -0.26 1.01 17.53
N THR A 177 0.71 1.21 18.40
CA THR A 177 1.33 2.49 18.69
C THR A 177 2.83 2.29 18.78
N ASN A 178 3.59 3.12 18.07
CA ASN A 178 5.04 3.13 18.12
C ASN A 178 5.54 4.57 18.25
N PHE A 179 6.19 4.89 19.37
CA PHE A 179 6.84 6.17 19.59
C PHE A 179 8.35 5.98 19.65
N ARG A 180 9.08 6.89 19.02
CA ARG A 180 10.55 6.94 19.04
C ARG A 180 11.01 8.36 19.32
N LEU A 181 11.70 8.53 20.45
CA LEU A 181 12.48 9.72 20.74
C LEU A 181 13.95 9.45 20.38
N ARG A 182 14.58 10.37 19.66
CA ARG A 182 16.01 10.38 19.36
C ARG A 182 16.61 11.67 19.92
N TRP A 183 17.66 11.54 20.70
CA TRP A 183 18.43 12.67 21.23
C TRP A 183 19.92 12.48 21.00
N GLU A 184 20.52 13.36 20.20
CA GLU A 184 21.98 13.48 20.03
C GLU A 184 22.54 14.46 21.06
N TYR A 185 23.17 13.96 22.12
CA TYR A 185 23.70 14.83 23.18
C TYR A 185 25.11 15.35 22.84
N ALA A 186 25.87 14.61 22.03
CA ALA A 186 27.17 15.01 21.49
C ALA A 186 27.36 14.41 20.10
N ALA A 187 28.26 14.98 19.30
CA ALA A 187 28.54 14.48 17.96
C ALA A 187 28.93 13.00 18.01
N GLY A 188 28.17 12.16 17.29
CA GLY A 188 28.37 10.71 17.27
C GLY A 188 27.91 9.98 18.54
N SER A 189 27.19 10.65 19.45
CA SER A 189 26.64 10.05 20.67
C SER A 189 25.14 10.33 20.80
N GLU A 190 24.34 9.28 20.74
CA GLU A 190 22.88 9.36 20.63
C GLU A 190 22.18 8.45 21.64
N ILE A 191 21.03 8.91 22.13
CA ILE A 191 20.10 8.15 22.97
C ILE A 191 18.81 7.96 22.17
N PHE A 192 18.28 6.75 22.20
CA PHE A 192 16.98 6.41 21.64
C PHE A 192 16.07 5.84 22.72
N ILE A 193 14.84 6.32 22.77
CA ILE A 193 13.77 5.72 23.57
C ILE A 193 12.69 5.28 22.58
N VAL A 194 12.37 3.99 22.58
CA VAL A 194 11.32 3.42 21.74
C VAL A 194 10.27 2.80 22.64
N TYR A 195 9.02 3.17 22.41
CA TYR A 195 7.85 2.57 23.03
C TYR A 195 6.98 1.96 21.94
N THR A 196 6.71 0.67 22.04
CA THR A 196 5.80 -0.03 21.15
C THR A 196 4.73 -0.70 21.99
N GLU A 197 3.49 -0.55 21.56
CA GLU A 197 2.33 -1.22 22.16
C GLU A 197 1.41 -1.70 21.04
N GLU A 198 0.84 -2.88 21.24
CA GLU A 198 -0.20 -3.46 20.39
C GLU A 198 -1.32 -3.95 21.30
N ARG A 199 -2.55 -3.57 20.98
CA ARG A 199 -3.76 -3.92 21.73
C ARG A 199 -4.77 -4.53 20.80
N ASP A 200 -5.45 -5.56 21.29
CA ASP A 200 -6.65 -6.10 20.69
C ASP A 200 -7.83 -5.14 20.94
N THR A 201 -8.59 -4.82 19.90
CA THR A 201 -9.74 -3.91 19.93
C THR A 201 -11.09 -4.62 20.03
N ASP A 202 -11.14 -5.96 19.99
CA ASP A 202 -12.37 -6.77 20.20
C ASP A 202 -13.02 -6.46 21.57
N VAL A 203 -12.24 -5.95 22.52
CA VAL A 203 -12.72 -5.52 23.84
C VAL A 203 -13.67 -4.30 23.78
N PHE A 204 -13.65 -3.50 22.70
CA PHE A 204 -14.55 -2.35 22.54
C PHE A 204 -15.95 -2.72 22.03
N ASP A 205 -16.10 -3.87 21.34
CA ASP A 205 -17.40 -4.37 20.87
C ASP A 205 -18.19 -5.11 21.95
N ARG A 206 -17.58 -5.43 23.10
CA ARG A 206 -18.29 -6.02 24.26
C ARG A 206 -19.32 -5.09 24.92
N PHE A 207 -19.43 -3.83 24.49
CA PHE A 207 -20.35 -2.84 25.06
C PHE A 207 -21.31 -2.20 24.03
N SER A 208 -21.41 -2.71 22.79
CA SER A 208 -22.42 -2.30 21.81
C SER A 208 -23.56 -3.31 21.68
#